data_AF-A0A9P6SQQ2-F1
#
_entry.id   AF-A0A9P6SQQ2-F1
#
_cell.length_a   1.000
_cell.length_b   1.000
_cell.length_c   1.000
_cell.angle_alpha   90.00
_cell.angle_beta   90.00
_cell.angle_gamma   90.00
#
_symmetry.space_group_name_H-M   'P 1'
#
loop_
_entity.id
_entity.type
_entity.pdbx_description
1 polymer ?
#
loop_
_entity_poly.entity_id
_entity_poly.type
_entity_poly.pdbx_seq_one_letter_code
_entity_poly.pdbx_strand_id
1 'polypeptide(L)'
;MSGKYAFSQTLKEVRFLFCQTAEHSGPTRWVCASHLQSFGYEESFLARAYPTMKKNNPHTPIMIREAAGTQPRVYARYEFGKEKSESLAGLSDKEIEDKVTGLVKTGI
;
A
#
# COMPACT_ATOMS: atom_id res chain seq x y z
N MET A 1 -6.78 -15.33 16.39
CA MET A 1 -6.85 -15.24 14.91
C MET A 1 -6.41 -13.84 14.50
N SER A 2 -5.15 -13.70 14.08
CA SER A 2 -4.62 -12.40 13.62
C SER A 2 -5.18 -12.15 12.21
N GLY A 3 -6.15 -11.24 12.11
CA GLY A 3 -6.75 -10.89 10.82
C GLY A 3 -5.67 -10.37 9.86
N LYS A 4 -5.71 -10.79 8.60
CA LYS A 4 -4.87 -10.21 7.55
C LYS A 4 -5.01 -8.68 7.59
N TYR A 5 -3.87 -7.98 7.61
CA TYR A 5 -3.78 -6.52 7.73
C TYR A 5 -4.40 -5.87 8.98
N ALA A 6 -4.40 -6.56 10.12
CA ALA A 6 -4.64 -5.91 11.41
C ALA A 6 -3.46 -4.99 11.76
N PHE A 7 -3.74 -3.71 12.02
CA PHE A 7 -2.70 -2.73 12.35
C PHE A 7 -2.31 -2.83 13.81
N SER A 8 -1.02 -2.61 14.10
CA SER A 8 -0.57 -2.40 15.48
C SER A 8 -1.23 -1.15 16.05
N GLN A 9 -1.57 -1.16 17.35
CA GLN A 9 -2.13 0.02 18.04
C GLN A 9 -1.19 1.25 17.97
N THR A 10 0.09 1.01 17.78
CA THR A 10 1.13 2.04 17.62
C THR A 10 1.06 2.76 16.27
N LEU A 11 0.35 2.24 15.27
CA LEU A 11 0.31 2.81 13.93
C LEU A 11 -0.79 3.88 13.84
N LYS A 12 -0.40 5.13 13.55
CA LYS A 12 -1.33 6.27 13.45
C LYS A 12 -1.83 6.51 12.03
N GLU A 13 -0.99 6.32 11.02
CA GLU A 13 -1.40 6.50 9.62
C GLU A 13 -0.55 5.66 8.68
N VAL A 14 -1.18 5.15 7.62
CA VAL A 14 -0.49 4.55 6.47
C VAL A 14 -0.75 5.43 5.25
N ARG A 15 0.31 5.82 4.55
CA ARG A 15 0.24 6.58 3.29
C ARG A 15 0.84 5.75 2.16
N PHE A 16 0.05 5.49 1.13
CA PHE A 16 0.50 4.91 -0.12
C PHE A 16 0.73 6.03 -1.13
N LEU A 17 1.92 6.08 -1.71
CA LEU A 17 2.32 7.01 -2.77
C LEU A 17 2.63 6.20 -4.02
N PHE A 18 1.96 6.47 -5.13
CA PHE A 18 2.25 5.83 -6.41
C PHE A 18 1.96 6.75 -7.59
N CYS A 19 2.43 6.34 -8.78
CA CYS A 19 2.18 7.04 -10.03
C CYS A 19 1.11 6.31 -10.85
N GLN A 20 0.20 7.04 -11.50
CA GLN A 20 -0.81 6.43 -12.38
C GLN A 20 -0.22 5.94 -13.71
N THR A 21 0.86 6.58 -14.21
CA THR A 21 1.31 6.44 -15.60
C THR A 21 2.69 5.79 -15.78
N ALA A 22 3.59 5.80 -14.78
CA ALA A 22 4.95 5.27 -14.90
C ALA A 22 5.06 3.73 -14.73
N GLU A 23 5.63 3.00 -15.68
CA GLU A 23 5.68 1.51 -15.75
C GLU A 23 6.13 0.84 -14.44
N HIS A 24 7.04 1.48 -13.69
CA HIS A 24 7.55 1.00 -12.39
C HIS A 24 6.49 0.86 -11.27
N SER A 25 5.27 1.36 -11.47
CA SER A 25 4.18 1.31 -10.49
C SER A 25 3.11 0.27 -10.80
N GLY A 26 3.25 -0.49 -11.89
CA GLY A 26 2.30 -1.51 -12.35
C GLY A 26 1.60 -2.33 -11.25
N PRO A 27 2.34 -3.02 -10.35
CA PRO A 27 1.74 -3.87 -9.31
C PRO A 27 0.99 -3.11 -8.19
N THR A 28 1.25 -1.81 -8.03
CA THR A 28 0.63 -0.95 -7.00
C THR A 28 -0.58 -0.12 -7.48
N ARG A 29 -0.91 -0.10 -8.77
CA ARG A 29 -1.86 0.87 -9.37
C ARG A 29 -3.33 0.49 -9.28
N TRP A 30 -4.20 1.41 -8.88
CA TRP A 30 -5.64 1.33 -9.18
C TRP A 30 -5.87 1.70 -10.67
N VAL A 31 -6.07 0.73 -11.57
CA VAL A 31 -6.25 1.03 -13.01
C VAL A 31 -7.71 0.89 -13.42
N CYS A 32 -8.33 1.99 -13.87
CA CYS A 32 -9.44 1.94 -14.80
C CYS A 32 -8.87 1.69 -16.20
N ALA A 33 -9.18 0.52 -16.76
CA ALA A 33 -8.77 0.10 -18.09
C ALA A 33 -9.25 1.10 -19.16
N SER A 34 -8.33 1.79 -19.83
CA SER A 34 -8.71 2.49 -21.06
C SER A 34 -7.64 2.53 -22.15
N HIS A 35 -6.36 2.24 -21.89
CA HIS A 35 -5.40 2.34 -23.00
C HIS A 35 -4.05 1.63 -22.81
N LEU A 36 -4.03 0.30 -22.65
CA LEU A 36 -2.98 -0.57 -23.23
C LEU A 36 -3.25 -2.04 -22.93
N GLN A 37 -3.51 -2.76 -24.00
CA GLN A 37 -3.91 -4.15 -24.08
C GLN A 37 -2.67 -5.05 -24.07
N SER A 38 -1.97 -5.25 -22.95
CA SER A 38 -1.06 -6.42 -22.80
C SER A 38 -0.46 -6.70 -21.42
N PHE A 39 -0.98 -6.15 -20.32
CA PHE A 39 -0.67 -6.67 -18.98
C PHE A 39 -1.99 -6.92 -18.28
N GLY A 40 -2.12 -8.14 -17.74
CA GLY A 40 -3.38 -8.72 -17.33
C GLY A 40 -4.18 -7.85 -16.37
N TYR A 41 -5.48 -8.09 -16.40
CA TYR A 41 -6.47 -7.64 -15.44
C TYR A 41 -6.16 -8.26 -14.06
N GLU A 42 -5.01 -7.93 -13.45
CA GLU A 42 -4.73 -8.22 -12.06
C GLU A 42 -5.22 -7.03 -11.25
N GLU A 43 -6.27 -7.23 -10.46
CA GLU A 43 -6.63 -6.29 -9.43
C GLU A 43 -5.38 -5.98 -8.60
N SER A 44 -4.94 -4.73 -8.65
CA SER A 44 -3.79 -4.28 -7.89
C SER A 44 -3.92 -4.64 -6.42
N PHE A 45 -2.78 -4.87 -5.78
CA PHE A 45 -2.69 -5.18 -4.36
C PHE A 45 -3.60 -4.27 -3.51
N LEU A 46 -3.67 -2.98 -3.87
CA LEU A 46 -4.47 -1.99 -3.17
C LEU A 46 -5.99 -2.22 -3.31
N ALA A 47 -6.49 -2.59 -4.49
CA ALA A 47 -7.92 -2.86 -4.71
C ALA A 47 -8.41 -4.07 -3.88
N ARG A 48 -7.59 -5.13 -3.82
CA ARG A 48 -7.89 -6.35 -3.04
C ARG A 48 -7.73 -6.15 -1.53
N ALA A 49 -6.65 -5.50 -1.10
CA ALA A 49 -6.31 -5.40 0.31
C ALA A 49 -7.09 -4.29 1.03
N TYR A 50 -7.42 -3.19 0.35
CA TYR A 50 -8.05 -2.01 0.98
C TYR A 50 -9.37 -2.27 1.71
N PRO A 51 -10.34 -3.04 1.17
CA PRO A 51 -11.57 -3.37 1.89
C PRO A 51 -11.30 -4.09 3.22
N THR A 52 -10.34 -5.02 3.22
CA THR A 52 -9.96 -5.77 4.43
C THR A 52 -9.21 -4.91 5.44
N MET A 53 -8.30 -4.04 4.98
CA MET A 53 -7.58 -3.09 5.82
C MET A 53 -8.52 -2.11 6.51
N LYS A 54 -9.49 -1.57 5.76
CA LYS A 54 -10.46 -0.60 6.29
C LYS A 54 -11.45 -1.24 7.27
N LYS A 55 -11.89 -2.48 7.00
CA LYS A 55 -12.78 -3.22 7.90
C LYS A 55 -12.13 -3.54 9.24
N ASN A 56 -10.85 -3.89 9.24
CA ASN A 56 -10.13 -4.27 10.45
C ASN A 56 -9.67 -3.06 11.27
N ASN A 57 -9.54 -1.88 10.66
CA ASN A 57 -8.98 -0.70 11.32
C ASN A 57 -9.83 0.55 11.03
N PRO A 58 -10.97 0.74 11.72
CA PRO A 58 -11.86 1.87 11.46
C PRO A 58 -11.32 3.22 11.95
N HIS A 59 -10.35 3.22 12.88
CA HIS A 59 -9.81 4.43 13.50
C HIS A 59 -8.49 4.92 12.87
N THR A 60 -7.80 4.08 12.11
CA THR A 60 -6.51 4.45 11.51
C THR A 60 -6.71 4.94 10.07
N PRO A 61 -6.36 6.19 9.76
CA PRO A 61 -6.44 6.70 8.40
C PRO A 61 -5.49 5.96 7.46
N ILE A 62 -6.06 5.41 6.38
CA ILE A 62 -5.33 4.87 5.23
C ILE A 62 -5.44 5.92 4.12
N MET A 63 -4.33 6.57 3.81
CA MET A 63 -4.24 7.61 2.80
C MET A 63 -3.64 7.05 1.52
N ILE A 64 -4.29 7.34 0.40
CA ILE A 64 -3.81 7.00 -0.94
C ILE A 64 -3.53 8.32 -1.65
N ARG A 65 -2.30 8.52 -2.10
CA ARG A 65 -1.83 9.72 -2.79
C ARG A 65 -1.20 9.33 -4.10
N GLU A 66 -1.65 9.98 -5.15
CA GLU A 66 -1.17 9.74 -6.51
C GLU A 66 -0.38 10.96 -6.97
N ALA A 67 0.83 10.73 -7.49
CA ALA A 67 1.68 11.79 -8.01
C ALA A 67 2.39 11.35 -9.30
N ALA A 68 2.45 12.24 -10.28
CA ALA A 68 3.13 11.99 -11.55
C ALA A 68 4.65 11.93 -11.32
N GLY A 69 5.33 10.90 -11.85
CA GLY A 69 6.79 10.76 -11.76
C GLY A 69 7.34 10.26 -10.41
N THR A 70 6.50 9.93 -9.44
CA THR A 70 6.96 9.41 -8.14
C THR A 70 7.08 7.90 -8.13
N GLN A 71 8.17 7.38 -7.54
CA GLN A 71 8.33 5.95 -7.30
C GLN A 71 7.27 5.45 -6.29
N PRO A 72 6.74 4.23 -6.48
CA PRO A 72 5.78 3.66 -5.55
C PRO A 72 6.43 3.45 -4.18
N ARG A 73 5.87 4.06 -3.14
CA ARG A 73 6.36 4.02 -1.76
C ARG A 73 5.20 3.90 -0.79
N VAL A 74 5.44 3.19 0.31
CA VAL A 74 4.53 3.14 1.45
C VAL A 74 5.19 3.80 2.65
N TYR A 75 4.43 4.63 3.35
CA TYR A 75 4.85 5.30 4.56
C TYR A 75 3.95 4.84 5.70
N ALA A 76 4.55 4.45 6.81
CA ALA A 76 3.86 4.13 8.05
C ALA A 76 4.35 5.07 9.13
N ARG A 77 3.43 5.81 9.75
CA ARG A 77 3.73 6.67 10.90
C ARG A 77 3.24 6.00 12.17
N TYR A 78 4.12 5.91 13.14
CA TYR A 78 3.86 5.33 14.44
C TYR A 78 3.67 6.42 15.50
N GLU A 79 3.30 5.98 16.70
CA GLU A 79 3.35 6.79 17.90
C GLU A 79 4.76 7.35 18.14
N PHE A 80 4.81 8.47 18.87
CA PHE A 80 6.05 9.23 19.11
C PHE A 80 6.70 9.85 17.86
N GLY A 81 5.95 9.99 16.76
CA GLY A 81 6.40 10.74 15.58
C GLY A 81 7.43 10.00 14.71
N LYS A 82 7.63 8.69 14.93
CA LYS A 82 8.50 7.86 14.08
C LYS A 82 7.79 7.55 12.76
N GLU A 83 8.44 7.81 11.64
CA GLU A 83 7.95 7.46 10.31
C GLU A 83 8.93 6.48 9.65
N LYS A 84 8.40 5.41 9.05
CA LYS A 84 9.15 4.50 8.19
C LYS A 84 8.61 4.56 6.77
N SER A 85 9.50 4.55 5.80
CA SER A 85 9.17 4.52 4.38
C SER A 85 9.84 3.34 3.70
N GLU A 86 9.08 2.59 2.91
CA GLU A 86 9.60 1.49 2.08
C GLU A 86 9.26 1.74 0.62
N SER A 87 10.23 1.48 -0.26
CA SER A 87 10.01 1.48 -1.71
C SER A 87 9.38 0.16 -2.17
N LEU A 88 8.36 0.29 -3.02
CA LEU A 88 7.63 -0.80 -3.65
C LEU A 88 7.97 -0.95 -5.14
N ALA A 89 9.02 -0.27 -5.61
CA ALA A 89 9.42 -0.29 -7.01
C ALA A 89 10.04 -1.65 -7.37
N GLY A 90 9.53 -2.29 -8.42
CA GLY A 90 10.06 -3.55 -8.96
C GLY A 90 9.79 -4.79 -8.09
N LEU A 91 8.92 -4.68 -7.08
CA LEU A 91 8.51 -5.82 -6.24
C LEU A 91 7.26 -6.49 -6.82
N SER A 92 7.17 -7.80 -6.62
CA SER A 92 5.97 -8.58 -6.90
C SER A 92 4.87 -8.34 -5.84
N ASP A 93 3.62 -8.65 -6.18
CA ASP A 93 2.47 -8.51 -5.28
C ASP A 93 2.67 -9.17 -3.90
N LYS A 94 3.32 -10.35 -3.87
CA LYS A 94 3.58 -11.10 -2.63
C LYS A 94 4.59 -10.36 -1.75
N GLU A 95 5.66 -9.84 -2.36
CA GLU A 95 6.68 -9.06 -1.64
C GLU A 95 6.12 -7.73 -1.13
N ILE A 96 5.21 -7.12 -1.88
CA ILE A 96 4.47 -5.92 -1.44
C ILE A 96 3.60 -6.26 -0.23
N GLU A 97 2.86 -7.37 -0.26
CA GLU A 97 2.05 -7.84 0.86
C GLU A 97 2.90 -8.08 2.12
N ASP A 98 4.06 -8.73 1.96
CA ASP A 98 4.97 -9.01 3.06
C ASP A 98 5.56 -7.73 3.65
N LYS A 99 6.00 -6.78 2.81
CA LYS A 99 6.51 -5.48 3.27
C LYS A 99 5.45 -4.67 4.01
N VAL A 100 4.24 -4.58 3.44
CA VAL A 100 3.13 -3.85 4.06
C VAL A 100 2.74 -4.51 5.38
N THR A 101 2.65 -5.83 5.41
CA THR A 101 2.35 -6.59 6.64
C THR A 101 3.43 -6.39 7.69
N GLY A 102 4.70 -6.37 7.29
CA GLY A 102 5.83 -6.07 8.16
C GLY A 102 5.73 -4.67 8.78
N LEU A 103 5.52 -3.63 7.96
CA LEU A 103 5.36 -2.26 8.44
C LEU A 103 4.18 -2.10 9.40
N VAL A 104 3.06 -2.74 9.06
CA VAL A 104 1.81 -2.64 9.81
C VAL A 104 1.85 -3.35 11.16
N LYS A 105 2.59 -4.46 11.25
CA LYS A 105 2.78 -5.23 12.49
C LYS A 105 3.94 -4.75 13.35
N THR A 106 4.93 -4.09 12.75
CA THR A 106 6.09 -3.57 13.47
C THR A 106 5.64 -2.42 14.38
N GLY A 107 5.24 -2.74 15.60
CA GLY A 107 5.16 -1.77 16.69
C GLY A 107 6.55 -1.56 17.25
N ILE A 108 7.15 -0.40 16.96
CA ILE A 108 8.30 0.10 17.73
C ILE A 108 7.77 0.88 18.92
#